data_AF-A0AAP6GYM9-F1
#
_entry.id   AF-A0AAP6GYM9-F1
#
_cell.length_a   1.000
_cell.length_b   1.000
_cell.length_c   1.000
_cell.angle_alpha   90.00
_cell.angle_beta   90.00
_cell.angle_gamma   90.00
#
_symmetry.space_group_name_H-M   'P 1'
#
loop_
_entity.id
_entity.type
_entity.pdbx_description
1 polymer ?
#
loop_
_entity_poly.entity_id
_entity_poly.type
_entity_poly.pdbx_seq_one_letter_code
_entity_poly.pdbx_strand_id
1 'polypeptide(L)'
;MAKRRATTEQLRERILAAMLADIGISERMAQPFVDSVMHCFAGEQPYFPAVAKTYAVEEIRAALKNGIPVKQVMRQFDVSRSKLHELFPGGLPKREESEVSTLSMKVATN
;
A
#
# COMPACT_ATOMS: atom_id res chain seq x y z
N MET A 1 -33.08 5.88 3.02
CA MET A 1 -32.66 6.81 4.09
C MET A 1 -31.58 6.22 5.01
N ALA A 2 -31.63 4.94 5.41
CA ALA A 2 -30.64 4.32 6.30
C ALA A 2 -29.18 4.29 5.76
N LYS A 3 -29.00 4.01 4.45
CA LYS A 3 -27.68 3.93 3.81
C LYS A 3 -26.87 5.24 3.84
N ARG A 4 -27.55 6.40 3.78
CA ARG A 4 -26.91 7.73 3.82
C ARG A 4 -26.41 8.08 5.23
N ARG A 5 -27.18 7.75 6.27
CA ARG A 5 -26.74 7.97 7.66
C ARG A 5 -25.49 7.15 7.99
N ALA A 6 -25.45 5.90 7.52
CA ALA A 6 -24.26 5.04 7.68
C ALA A 6 -23.00 5.65 7.06
N THR A 7 -23.09 6.25 5.86
CA THR A 7 -21.93 6.89 5.21
C THR A 7 -21.46 8.16 5.91
N THR A 8 -22.39 8.92 6.52
CA THR A 8 -22.07 10.16 7.25
C THR A 8 -21.36 9.86 8.56
N GLU A 9 -21.85 8.89 9.33
CA GLU A 9 -21.20 8.47 10.58
C GLU A 9 -19.83 7.82 10.32
N GLN A 10 -19.71 7.01 9.26
CA GLN A 10 -18.42 6.45 8.84
C GLN A 10 -17.41 7.51 8.45
N LEU A 11 -17.84 8.60 7.79
CA LEU A 11 -16.95 9.72 7.47
C LEU A 11 -16.50 10.44 8.75
N ARG A 12 -17.43 10.68 9.69
CA ARG A 12 -17.15 11.28 11.00
C ARG A 12 -16.08 10.48 11.74
N GLU A 13 -16.25 9.17 11.84
CA GLU A 13 -15.30 8.27 12.51
C GLU A 13 -13.92 8.29 11.85
N ARG A 14 -13.85 8.30 10.51
CA ARG A 14 -12.58 8.35 9.78
C ARG A 14 -11.81 9.65 10.00
N ILE A 15 -12.50 10.79 10.01
CA ILE A 15 -11.86 12.10 10.25
C ILE A 15 -11.34 12.16 11.68
N LEU A 16 -12.15 11.73 12.66
CA LEU A 16 -11.75 11.68 14.05
C LEU A 16 -10.53 10.79 14.26
N ALA A 17 -10.53 9.59 13.68
CA ALA A 17 -9.40 8.66 13.76
C ALA A 17 -8.11 9.26 13.17
N ALA A 18 -8.19 9.95 12.04
CA ALA A 18 -7.04 10.62 11.43
C ALA A 18 -6.51 11.77 12.32
N MET A 19 -7.39 12.57 12.92
CA MET A 19 -6.99 13.64 13.83
C MET A 19 -6.29 13.12 15.09
N LEU A 20 -6.77 12.00 15.65
CA LEU A 20 -6.14 11.34 16.80
C LEU A 20 -4.75 10.78 16.43
N ALA A 21 -4.63 10.11 15.28
CA ALA A 21 -3.43 9.40 14.87
C ALA A 21 -2.30 10.32 14.37
N ASP A 22 -2.64 11.31 13.54
CA ASP A 22 -1.64 12.11 12.83
C ASP A 22 -1.29 13.42 13.53
N ILE A 23 -2.24 13.99 14.30
CA ILE A 23 -2.10 15.31 14.95
C ILE A 23 -1.94 15.17 16.48
N GLY A 24 -2.35 14.03 17.05
CA GLY A 24 -2.20 13.75 18.49
C GLY A 24 -3.12 14.57 19.40
N ILE A 25 -4.21 15.13 18.86
CA ILE A 25 -5.21 15.85 19.66
C ILE A 25 -6.17 14.88 20.33
N SER A 26 -6.69 15.22 21.51
CA SER A 26 -7.69 14.40 22.20
C SER A 26 -9.05 14.47 21.49
N GLU A 27 -9.87 13.43 21.65
CA GLU A 27 -11.21 13.34 21.05
C GLU A 27 -12.06 14.59 21.34
N ARG A 28 -12.02 15.08 22.59
CA ARG A 28 -12.73 16.28 23.01
C ARG A 28 -12.32 17.53 22.22
N MET A 29 -11.04 17.63 21.85
CA MET A 29 -10.54 18.73 21.03
C MET A 29 -10.80 18.54 19.55
N ALA A 30 -10.86 17.29 19.06
CA ALA A 30 -11.14 16.97 17.66
C ALA A 30 -12.60 17.24 17.27
N GLN A 31 -13.54 17.01 18.19
CA GLN A 31 -14.97 17.13 17.94
C GLN A 31 -15.43 18.44 17.26
N PRO A 32 -15.05 19.65 17.73
CA PRO A 32 -15.45 20.89 17.06
C PRO A 32 -14.92 21.02 15.63
N PHE A 33 -13.76 20.45 15.31
CA PHE A 33 -13.22 20.44 13.95
C PHE A 33 -14.00 19.48 13.07
N VAL A 34 -14.26 18.26 13.57
CA VAL A 34 -15.08 17.27 12.88
C VAL A 34 -16.46 17.84 12.56
N ASP A 35 -17.11 18.47 13.54
CA ASP A 35 -18.43 19.09 13.36
C ASP A 35 -18.38 20.23 12.34
N SER A 36 -17.34 21.07 12.36
CA SER A 36 -17.15 22.13 11.35
C SER A 36 -16.97 21.57 9.94
N VAL A 37 -16.16 20.51 9.80
CA VAL A 37 -15.94 19.83 8.53
C VAL A 37 -17.23 19.21 8.01
N MET A 38 -17.97 18.51 8.87
CA MET A 38 -19.26 17.90 8.52
C MET A 38 -20.32 18.96 8.18
N HIS A 39 -20.29 20.13 8.81
CA HIS A 39 -21.19 21.24 8.52
C HIS A 39 -20.85 21.94 7.20
N CYS A 40 -19.57 22.15 6.87
CA CYS A 40 -19.15 22.72 5.58
C CYS A 40 -19.60 21.85 4.40
N PHE A 41 -19.66 20.53 4.58
CA PHE A 41 -20.08 19.60 3.53
C PHE A 41 -21.59 19.28 3.56
N ALA A 42 -22.43 20.14 4.16
CA ALA A 42 -23.89 20.04 4.40
C ALA A 42 -24.76 19.35 3.32
N GLY A 43 -24.57 18.05 3.08
CA GLY A 43 -25.24 17.28 2.04
C GLY A 43 -24.53 17.21 0.68
N GLU A 44 -23.38 17.87 0.53
CA GLU A 44 -22.53 17.76 -0.66
C GLU A 44 -21.60 16.54 -0.56
N GLN A 45 -21.26 15.93 -1.70
CA GLN A 45 -20.27 14.85 -1.77
C GLN A 45 -18.93 15.43 -2.24
N PRO A 46 -18.07 15.91 -1.32
CA PRO A 46 -16.75 16.37 -1.68
C PRO A 46 -15.95 15.25 -2.35
N TYR A 47 -15.41 15.53 -3.53
CA TYR A 47 -14.42 14.68 -4.16
C TYR A 47 -13.08 14.89 -3.46
N PHE A 48 -12.62 13.87 -2.75
CA PHE A 48 -11.26 13.82 -2.23
C PHE A 48 -10.39 13.09 -3.24
N PRO A 49 -9.46 13.77 -3.94
CA PRO A 49 -8.52 13.09 -4.82
C PRO A 49 -7.71 12.09 -3.99
N ALA A 50 -7.61 10.86 -4.49
CA ALA A 50 -6.80 9.84 -3.84
C ALA A 50 -5.34 10.32 -3.77
N VAL A 51 -4.75 10.21 -2.58
CA VAL A 51 -3.32 10.49 -2.40
C VAL A 51 -2.53 9.56 -3.34
N ALA A 52 -1.58 10.10 -4.08
CA ALA A 52 -0.74 9.31 -4.96
C ALA A 52 0.00 8.24 -4.14
N LYS A 53 -0.29 6.96 -4.40
CA LYS A 53 0.38 5.85 -3.72
C LYS A 53 1.81 5.74 -4.23
N THR A 54 2.78 5.92 -3.34
CA THR A 54 4.19 5.65 -3.63
C THR A 54 4.45 4.16 -3.46
N TYR A 55 5.00 3.51 -4.49
CA TYR A 55 5.36 2.09 -4.44
C TYR A 55 6.87 1.93 -4.22
N ALA A 56 7.26 1.03 -3.32
CA ALA A 56 8.65 0.67 -3.08
C ALA A 56 9.18 -0.25 -4.20
N VAL A 57 9.40 0.32 -5.39
CA VAL A 57 9.74 -0.44 -6.61
C VAL A 57 10.98 -1.30 -6.43
N GLU A 58 12.01 -0.81 -5.74
CA GLU A 58 13.26 -1.56 -5.53
C GLU A 58 13.08 -2.75 -4.57
N GLU A 59 12.24 -2.62 -3.55
CA GLU A 59 11.91 -3.73 -2.64
C GLU A 59 11.08 -4.80 -3.35
N ILE A 60 10.11 -4.37 -4.17
CA ILE A 60 9.30 -5.27 -5.00
C ILE A 60 10.21 -6.02 -5.99
N ARG A 61 11.17 -5.32 -6.61
CA ARG A 61 12.15 -5.92 -7.52
C ARG A 61 13.00 -6.98 -6.81
N ALA A 62 13.53 -6.65 -5.62
CA ALA A 62 14.32 -7.58 -4.82
C ALA A 62 13.51 -8.81 -4.41
N ALA A 63 12.26 -8.63 -3.97
CA ALA A 63 11.35 -9.72 -3.63
C ALA A 63 11.14 -10.70 -4.81
N LEU A 64 10.93 -10.18 -6.02
CA LEU A 64 10.76 -10.98 -7.24
C LEU A 64 12.06 -11.71 -7.62
N LYS A 65 13.21 -11.04 -7.52
CA LYS A 65 14.54 -11.65 -7.75
C LYS A 65 14.89 -12.75 -6.75
N ASN A 66 14.42 -12.62 -5.51
CA ASN A 66 14.55 -13.66 -4.48
C ASN A 66 13.62 -14.87 -4.73
N GLY A 67 12.80 -14.83 -5.79
CA GLY A 67 11.89 -15.91 -6.15
C GLY A 67 10.58 -15.91 -5.37
N ILE A 68 10.23 -14.81 -4.69
CA ILE A 68 8.93 -14.71 -4.02
C ILE A 68 7.82 -14.75 -5.09
N PRO A 69 6.83 -15.65 -4.97
CA PRO A 69 5.77 -15.77 -5.95
C PRO A 69 5.01 -14.45 -6.15
N VAL A 70 4.68 -14.13 -7.41
CA VAL A 70 3.98 -12.87 -7.77
C VAL A 70 2.72 -12.65 -6.94
N LYS A 71 1.94 -13.71 -6.68
CA LYS A 71 0.72 -13.62 -5.86
C LYS A 71 1.00 -13.20 -4.41
N GLN A 72 2.16 -13.61 -3.86
CA GLN A 72 2.59 -13.22 -2.53
C GLN A 72 3.11 -11.78 -2.53
N VAL A 73 3.91 -11.38 -3.53
CA VAL A 73 4.35 -9.98 -3.73
C VAL A 73 3.15 -9.03 -3.83
N MET A 74 2.12 -9.39 -4.62
CA MET A 74 0.88 -8.61 -4.73
C MET A 74 0.20 -8.36 -3.38
N ARG A 75 0.15 -9.40 -2.52
CA ARG A 75 -0.45 -9.29 -1.18
C ARG A 75 0.42 -8.49 -0.22
N GLN A 76 1.73 -8.71 -0.25
CA GLN A 76 2.68 -8.08 0.66
C GLN A 76 2.78 -6.56 0.42
N PHE A 77 2.78 -6.14 -0.84
CA PHE A 77 2.93 -4.73 -1.21
C PHE A 77 1.59 -4.05 -1.55
N ASP A 78 0.48 -4.75 -1.38
CA ASP A 78 -0.87 -4.29 -1.72
C ASP A 78 -0.92 -3.66 -3.13
N VAL A 79 -0.45 -4.45 -4.11
CA VAL A 79 -0.38 -4.04 -5.52
C VAL A 79 -1.21 -4.97 -6.40
N SER A 80 -1.96 -4.39 -7.32
CA SER A 80 -2.69 -5.17 -8.33
C SER A 80 -1.73 -5.74 -9.38
N ARG A 81 -2.18 -6.77 -10.11
CA ARG A 81 -1.40 -7.36 -11.20
C ARG A 81 -1.12 -6.35 -12.32
N SER A 82 -2.13 -5.56 -12.71
CA SER A 82 -1.95 -4.51 -13.72
C SER A 82 -0.93 -3.47 -13.26
N LYS A 83 -1.02 -3.01 -12.01
CA LYS A 83 -0.06 -2.08 -11.43
C LYS A 83 1.35 -2.66 -11.42
N LEU A 84 1.52 -3.94 -11.10
CA LEU A 84 2.83 -4.60 -11.15
C LEU A 84 3.45 -4.54 -12.56
N HIS A 85 2.65 -4.76 -13.61
CA HIS A 85 3.14 -4.65 -14.99
C HIS A 85 3.41 -3.21 -15.43
N GLU A 86 2.67 -2.23 -14.91
CA GLU A 86 2.97 -0.80 -15.11
C GLU A 86 4.29 -0.39 -14.44
N LEU A 87 4.58 -0.92 -13.24
CA LEU A 87 5.82 -0.66 -12.51
C LEU A 87 7.05 -1.31 -13.18
N PHE A 88 6.85 -2.40 -13.93
CA PHE A 88 7.90 -3.12 -14.64
C PHE A 88 7.55 -3.30 -16.13
N PRO A 89 7.68 -2.25 -16.96
CA PRO A 89 7.26 -2.28 -18.37
C PRO A 89 8.04 -3.28 -19.23
N GLY A 90 9.21 -3.75 -18.77
CA GLY A 90 10.00 -4.80 -19.41
C GLY A 90 9.66 -6.23 -18.99
N GLY A 91 8.60 -6.41 -18.18
CA GLY A 91 8.25 -7.69 -17.57
C GLY A 91 8.79 -7.83 -16.15
N LEU A 92 8.26 -8.83 -15.43
CA LEU A 92 8.61 -9.04 -14.02
C LEU A 92 10.03 -9.62 -13.90
N PRO A 93 10.84 -9.12 -12.95
CA PRO A 93 12.13 -9.71 -12.61
C PRO A 93 12.00 -11.21 -12.36
N LYS A 94 12.89 -12.00 -12.97
CA LYS A 94 12.99 -13.44 -12.72
C LYS A 94 13.88 -13.68 -11.51
N ARG A 95 13.72 -14.86 -10.90
CA ARG A 95 14.61 -15.32 -9.84
C ARG A 95 16.05 -15.32 -10.35
N GLU A 96 16.97 -14.73 -9.58
CA GLU A 96 18.39 -14.93 -9.84
C GLU A 96 18.74 -16.36 -9.44
N GLU A 97 18.95 -17.22 -10.43
CA GLU A 97 19.67 -18.48 -10.21
C GLU A 97 21.10 -18.09 -9.87
N SER A 98 21.44 -18.18 -8.58
CA SER A 98 22.84 -18.15 -8.18
C SER A 98 23.54 -19.26 -8.96
N GLU A 99 24.43 -18.90 -9.88
CA GLU A 99 25.38 -19.82 -10.49
C GLU A 99 26.21 -20.42 -9.37
N VAL A 100 25.76 -21.55 -8.81
CA VAL A 100 26.61 -22.40 -7.99
C VAL A 100 27.58 -23.05 -8.97
N SER A 101 28.71 -22.36 -9.18
CA SER A 101 29.84 -22.85 -9.95
C SER A 101 30.28 -24.21 -9.41
N THR A 102 29.85 -25.28 -10.07
CA THR A 102 30.33 -26.64 -9.88
C THR A 102 31.74 -26.76 -10.48
N LEU A 103 32.72 -26.07 -9.89
CA LEU A 103 34.14 -26.40 -10.10
C LEU A 103 34.43 -27.69 -9.32
N SER A 104 34.13 -28.81 -9.97
CA SER A 104 34.54 -30.14 -9.53
C SER A 104 36.08 -30.21 -9.55
N MET A 105 36.70 -30.02 -8.39
CA MET A 105 38.13 -30.21 -8.21
C MET A 105 38.48 -31.69 -8.40
N LYS A 106 38.90 -32.08 -9.61
CA LYS A 106 39.66 -33.31 -9.82
C LYS A 106 41.09 -33.05 -9.32
N VAL A 107 41.34 -33.41 -8.06
CA VAL A 107 42.71 -33.54 -7.55
C VAL A 107 43.23 -34.90 -8.04
N ALA A 108 44.16 -34.87 -8.99
CA ALA A 108 44.98 -36.02 -9.32
C ALA A 108 46.14 -36.07 -8.29
N THR A 109 46.20 -37.14 -7.51
CA THR A 109 47.32 -37.43 -6.62
C THR A 109 48.36 -38.22 -7.42
N ASN A 110 49.60 -37.70 -7.49
CA ASN A 110 50.79 -38.43 -7.94
C ASN A 110 51.34 -39.32 -6.84
#